data_AF-A0A9X0D8K6-F1
#
_entry.id   AF-A0A9X0D8K6-F1
#
_cell.length_a   1.000
_cell.length_b   1.000
_cell.length_c   1.000
_cell.angle_alpha   90.00
_cell.angle_beta   90.00
_cell.angle_gamma   90.00
#
_symmetry.space_group_name_H-M   'P 1'
#
loop_
_entity.id
_entity.type
_entity.pdbx_description
1 polymer ?
#
loop_
_entity_poly.entity_id
_entity_poly.type
_entity_poly.pdbx_seq_one_letter_code
_entity_poly.pdbx_strand_id
1 'polypeptide(L)'
;MDAITVGHVYLPTDVVVLLDGVVLLVVSVGPEQPKIMDNSLGTLGDVNECLSNNGGCQHRCVNRRGANRTCACYQGYKSNPYDNRRCIDVNECHTGRVCSCGFTGSGNVCGARCTNTVGSFRCSCGNGYSLQRGTVCI
;
A
#
# COMPACT_ATOMS: atom_id res chain seq x y z
N MET A 1 -22.92 24.70 -38.35
CA MET A 1 -24.05 24.00 -38.96
C MET A 1 -23.65 23.60 -40.38
N ASP A 2 -22.50 22.97 -40.58
CA ASP A 2 -22.12 21.56 -40.27
C ASP A 2 -22.45 20.62 -41.43
N ALA A 3 -21.39 20.16 -42.10
CA ALA A 3 -21.12 18.76 -42.43
C ALA A 3 -19.92 18.72 -43.41
N ILE A 4 -18.71 18.45 -42.90
CA ILE A 4 -17.64 17.92 -43.75
C ILE A 4 -17.67 16.40 -43.55
N THR A 5 -18.11 15.69 -44.58
CA THR A 5 -18.07 14.23 -44.67
C THR A 5 -16.61 13.79 -44.80
N VAL A 6 -16.07 13.08 -43.80
CA VAL A 6 -14.75 12.45 -43.91
C VAL A 6 -14.95 10.96 -44.20
N GLY A 7 -14.53 10.53 -45.39
CA GLY A 7 -14.56 9.12 -45.81
C GLY A 7 -13.51 8.30 -45.06
N HIS A 8 -13.92 7.12 -44.57
CA HIS A 8 -13.06 6.15 -43.90
C HIS A 8 -12.06 5.51 -44.88
N VAL A 9 -10.76 5.58 -44.56
CA VAL A 9 -9.73 4.71 -45.16
C VAL A 9 -9.40 3.63 -44.13
N TYR A 10 -9.76 2.38 -44.41
CA TYR A 10 -9.38 1.23 -43.59
C TYR A 10 -7.92 0.84 -43.90
N LEU A 11 -6.99 1.17 -43.00
CA LEU A 11 -5.68 0.53 -42.90
C LEU A 11 -5.45 0.09 -41.44
N PRO A 12 -4.82 -1.07 -41.20
CA PRO A 12 -5.01 -1.83 -39.97
C PRO A 12 -4.26 -1.33 -38.72
N THR A 13 -3.71 -0.11 -38.68
CA THR A 13 -3.01 0.37 -37.47
C THR A 13 -3.15 1.85 -37.11
N ASP A 14 -3.70 2.74 -37.94
CA ASP A 14 -3.58 4.18 -37.66
C ASP A 14 -4.85 4.97 -38.03
N VAL A 15 -5.45 5.68 -37.06
CA VAL A 15 -6.54 6.64 -37.29
C VAL A 15 -6.06 8.02 -36.90
N VAL A 16 -6.04 8.95 -37.86
CA VAL A 16 -5.65 10.36 -37.68
C VAL A 16 -6.92 11.20 -37.81
N VAL A 17 -7.27 11.98 -36.78
CA VAL A 17 -8.39 12.95 -36.81
C VAL A 17 -7.81 14.36 -36.69
N LEU A 18 -8.10 15.21 -37.67
CA LEU A 18 -7.72 16.62 -37.69
C LEU A 18 -8.96 17.49 -37.48
N LEU A 19 -8.96 18.27 -36.41
CA LEU A 19 -9.83 19.45 -36.28
C LEU A 19 -8.94 20.63 -35.86
N ASP A 20 -8.96 21.68 -36.69
CA ASP A 20 -8.37 23.00 -36.42
C ASP A 20 -6.89 23.02 -36.02
N GLY A 21 -6.04 22.27 -36.74
CA GLY A 21 -4.58 22.47 -36.70
C GLY A 21 -3.88 22.07 -35.41
N VAL A 22 -4.55 21.39 -34.48
CA VAL A 22 -3.95 20.87 -33.25
C VAL A 22 -3.57 19.40 -33.44
N VAL A 23 -2.28 19.09 -33.31
CA VAL A 23 -1.78 17.71 -33.23
C VAL A 23 -2.22 17.12 -31.88
N LEU A 24 -3.27 16.30 -31.86
CA LEU A 24 -3.66 15.56 -30.66
C LEU A 24 -2.95 14.20 -30.65
N LEU A 25 -2.00 14.08 -29.72
CA LEU A 25 -1.36 12.85 -29.19
C LEU A 25 -1.49 11.58 -30.04
N VAL A 26 -0.36 11.18 -30.63
CA VAL A 26 -0.12 9.81 -31.10
C VAL A 26 -0.29 8.86 -29.91
N VAL A 27 -1.40 8.11 -29.85
CA VAL A 27 -1.52 7.00 -28.91
C VAL A 27 -0.98 5.75 -29.60
N SER A 28 0.28 5.45 -29.36
CA SER A 28 0.82 4.12 -29.65
C SER A 28 0.12 3.10 -28.76
N VAL A 29 -0.82 2.34 -29.31
CA VAL A 29 -1.31 1.09 -28.69
C VAL A 29 -0.41 -0.06 -29.12
N GLY A 30 0.76 -0.12 -28.49
CA GLY A 30 1.51 -1.38 -28.41
C GLY A 30 0.84 -2.35 -27.42
N PRO A 31 1.19 -3.65 -27.44
CA PRO A 31 0.57 -4.69 -26.61
C PRO A 31 0.84 -4.58 -25.08
N GLU A 32 1.39 -3.46 -24.59
CA GLU A 32 1.61 -3.19 -23.17
C GLU A 32 0.79 -2.00 -22.69
N GLN A 33 -0.44 -2.32 -22.28
CA GLN A 33 -1.31 -1.66 -21.29
C GLN A 33 -1.61 -0.13 -21.44
N PRO A 34 -2.88 0.28 -21.44
CA PRO A 34 -3.28 1.69 -21.61
C PRO A 34 -2.80 2.55 -20.44
N LYS A 35 -2.10 3.66 -20.74
CA LYS A 35 -1.75 4.70 -19.77
C LYS A 35 -3.03 5.40 -19.30
N ILE A 36 -3.58 4.97 -18.16
CA ILE A 36 -4.68 5.66 -17.50
C ILE A 36 -4.13 6.96 -16.91
N MET A 37 -4.55 8.09 -17.48
CA MET A 37 -4.37 9.42 -16.90
C MET A 37 -5.43 9.58 -15.79
N ASP A 38 -5.14 9.09 -14.59
CA ASP A 38 -6.02 9.32 -13.43
C ASP A 38 -5.85 10.78 -12.96
N ASN A 39 -6.84 11.61 -13.31
CA ASN A 39 -6.95 12.99 -12.85
C ASN A 39 -7.45 13.02 -11.39
N SER A 40 -6.57 12.63 -10.48
CA SER A 40 -6.71 12.91 -9.05
C SER A 40 -5.32 13.09 -8.41
N LEU A 41 -4.82 14.34 -8.52
CA LEU A 41 -3.78 14.97 -7.67
C LEU A 41 -2.27 14.75 -7.96
N GLY A 42 -1.85 14.45 -9.20
CA GLY A 42 -0.42 14.48 -9.55
C GLY A 42 -0.13 14.52 -11.05
N THR A 43 0.09 15.73 -11.58
CA THR A 43 0.61 16.12 -12.91
C THR A 43 0.48 15.13 -14.08
N LEU A 44 -0.19 15.59 -15.15
CA LEU A 44 -0.19 15.01 -16.50
C LEU A 44 1.19 14.41 -16.86
N GLY A 45 1.26 13.07 -16.94
CA GLY A 45 2.47 12.34 -17.30
C GLY A 45 3.12 11.50 -16.19
N ASP A 46 2.62 11.54 -14.96
CA ASP A 46 3.06 10.62 -13.90
C ASP A 46 2.63 9.18 -14.20
N VAL A 47 3.57 8.23 -14.16
CA VAL A 47 3.26 6.81 -14.34
C VAL A 47 3.11 6.20 -12.97
N ASN A 48 1.94 5.63 -12.66
CA ASN A 48 1.75 4.97 -11.39
C ASN A 48 2.38 3.57 -11.40
N GLU A 49 3.62 3.44 -10.89
CA GLU A 49 4.31 2.14 -10.84
C GLU A 49 3.64 1.12 -9.93
N CYS A 50 2.75 1.56 -9.02
CA CYS A 50 2.02 0.64 -8.15
C CYS A 50 1.03 -0.23 -8.91
N LEU A 51 0.57 0.21 -10.09
CA LEU A 51 -0.36 -0.56 -10.91
C LEU A 51 0.30 -1.82 -11.49
N SER A 52 1.64 -1.84 -11.60
CA SER A 52 2.39 -3.01 -12.06
C SER A 52 2.97 -3.78 -10.88
N ASN A 53 2.49 -5.01 -10.66
CA ASN A 53 2.96 -5.92 -9.59
C ASN A 53 3.06 -5.25 -8.20
N ASN A 54 2.14 -4.33 -7.84
CA ASN A 54 2.21 -3.54 -6.61
C ASN A 54 3.54 -2.78 -6.45
N GLY A 55 4.14 -2.34 -7.57
CA GLY A 55 5.49 -1.81 -7.65
C GLY A 55 6.59 -2.79 -7.18
N GLY A 56 6.28 -4.05 -6.90
CA GLY A 56 7.16 -5.01 -6.23
C GLY A 56 7.20 -4.86 -4.70
N CYS A 57 6.25 -4.15 -4.09
CA CYS A 57 6.11 -4.06 -2.64
C CYS A 57 5.44 -5.31 -2.06
N GLN A 58 5.88 -5.77 -0.88
CA GLN A 58 5.27 -6.91 -0.18
C GLN A 58 3.86 -6.61 0.33
N HIS A 59 3.63 -5.40 0.88
CA HIS A 59 2.34 -5.00 1.43
C HIS A 59 1.68 -3.93 0.58
N ARG A 60 1.94 -2.65 0.83
CA ARG A 60 1.26 -1.55 0.12
C ARG A 60 2.25 -0.70 -0.64
N CYS A 61 2.00 -0.53 -1.94
CA CYS A 61 2.68 0.48 -2.73
C CYS A 61 1.98 1.84 -2.59
N VAL A 62 2.79 2.90 -2.54
CA VAL A 62 2.35 4.29 -2.53
C VAL A 62 3.03 4.99 -3.70
N ASN A 63 2.22 5.41 -4.67
CA ASN A 63 2.71 6.14 -5.84
C ASN A 63 3.30 7.48 -5.41
N ARG A 64 4.43 7.87 -5.99
CA ARG A 64 5.06 9.17 -5.74
C ARG A 64 5.25 9.86 -7.08
N ARG A 65 5.29 11.19 -7.03
CA ARG A 65 5.51 11.99 -8.23
C ARG A 65 6.85 11.64 -8.90
N GLY A 66 6.84 11.59 -10.23
CA GLY A 66 7.92 11.12 -11.07
C GLY A 66 7.79 9.63 -11.36
N ALA A 67 8.86 9.02 -11.90
CA ALA A 67 8.91 7.58 -12.10
C ALA A 67 9.31 6.85 -10.78
N ASN A 68 8.60 7.08 -9.68
CA ASN A 68 9.02 6.67 -8.34
C ASN A 68 7.86 6.19 -7.46
N ARG A 69 8.15 5.21 -6.60
CA ARG A 69 7.19 4.64 -5.68
C ARG A 69 7.82 4.22 -4.35
N THR A 70 7.07 4.38 -3.26
CA THR A 70 7.47 3.94 -1.91
C THR A 70 6.65 2.75 -1.44
N CYS A 71 7.24 1.84 -0.68
CA CYS A 71 6.51 0.75 -0.02
C CYS A 71 6.19 1.10 1.43
N ALA A 72 4.99 0.73 1.86
CA ALA A 72 4.52 0.83 3.23
C ALA A 72 4.11 -0.55 3.76
N CYS A 73 4.42 -0.80 5.03
CA CYS A 73 4.05 -2.03 5.71
C CYS A 73 2.71 -1.90 6.43
N TYR A 74 1.97 -3.01 6.54
CA TYR A 74 0.79 -3.07 7.39
C TYR A 74 1.14 -2.90 8.87
N GLN A 75 0.13 -2.61 9.69
CA GLN A 75 0.29 -2.54 11.15
C GLN A 75 0.86 -3.87 11.67
N GLY A 76 1.74 -3.79 12.67
CA GLY A 76 2.48 -4.96 13.18
C GLY A 76 3.75 -5.29 12.38
N TYR A 77 4.08 -4.52 11.35
CA TYR A 77 5.29 -4.71 10.55
C TYR A 77 6.08 -3.41 10.40
N LYS A 78 7.39 -3.56 10.19
CA LYS A 78 8.32 -2.46 9.84
C LYS A 78 9.05 -2.78 8.54
N SER A 79 9.54 -1.76 7.85
CA SER A 79 10.33 -1.95 6.63
C SER A 79 11.62 -2.71 6.95
N ASN A 80 11.99 -3.65 6.07
CA ASN A 80 13.27 -4.31 6.19
C ASN A 80 14.40 -3.30 5.89
N PRO A 81 15.43 -3.18 6.75
CA PRO A 81 16.50 -2.21 6.59
C PRO A 81 17.39 -2.47 5.36
N TYR A 82 17.40 -3.69 4.83
CA TYR A 82 18.21 -4.09 3.67
C TYR A 82 17.41 -4.15 2.36
N ASP A 83 16.07 -4.27 2.44
CA ASP A 83 15.18 -4.29 1.29
C ASP A 83 13.88 -3.55 1.63
N ASN A 84 13.77 -2.29 1.22
CA ASN A 84 12.62 -1.43 1.52
C ASN A 84 11.29 -1.94 0.93
N ARG A 85 11.33 -2.98 0.08
CA ARG A 85 10.13 -3.61 -0.50
C ARG A 85 9.52 -4.64 0.43
N ARG A 86 10.30 -5.16 1.39
CA ARG A 86 9.87 -6.20 2.32
C ARG A 86 9.53 -5.63 3.68
N CYS A 87 8.63 -6.34 4.34
CA CYS A 87 8.11 -6.01 5.64
C CYS A 87 8.47 -7.14 6.61
N ILE A 88 9.09 -6.75 7.71
CA ILE A 88 9.44 -7.66 8.81
C ILE A 88 8.49 -7.45 9.96
N ASP A 89 8.06 -8.56 10.56
CA ASP A 89 7.22 -8.57 11.74
C ASP A 89 7.85 -7.76 12.88
N VAL A 90 7.04 -6.98 13.58
CA VAL A 90 7.47 -6.24 14.77
C VAL A 90 7.18 -7.13 15.96
N ASN A 91 8.24 -7.57 16.66
CA ASN A 91 8.04 -8.29 17.91
C ASN A 91 7.71 -7.31 19.03
N GLU A 92 6.41 -7.08 19.29
CA GLU A 92 5.99 -6.13 20.31
C GLU A 92 6.35 -6.58 21.73
N CYS A 93 6.55 -7.88 21.95
CA CYS A 93 7.00 -8.40 23.25
C CYS A 93 8.41 -7.89 23.63
N HIS A 94 9.25 -7.52 22.65
CA HIS A 94 10.57 -6.96 22.91
C HIS A 94 10.55 -5.47 23.28
N THR A 95 9.41 -4.79 23.14
CA THR A 95 9.26 -3.38 23.52
C THR A 95 8.93 -3.18 25.01
N GLY A 96 8.63 -4.28 25.72
CA GLY A 96 8.61 -4.34 27.18
C GLY A 96 7.37 -3.79 27.89
N ARG A 97 6.30 -3.39 27.18
CA ARG A 97 5.13 -2.75 27.82
C ARG A 97 3.75 -3.10 27.22
N VAL A 98 3.67 -4.10 26.34
CA VAL A 98 2.40 -4.41 25.64
C VAL A 98 1.39 -5.24 26.44
N CYS A 99 1.87 -6.11 27.33
CA CYS A 99 1.01 -6.85 28.26
C CYS A 99 1.30 -6.37 29.68
N SER A 100 0.29 -5.91 30.42
CA SER A 100 0.47 -5.28 31.73
C SER A 100 -0.51 -5.82 32.78
N CYS A 101 -0.15 -5.67 34.05
CA CYS A 101 -1.08 -5.88 35.16
C CYS A 101 -1.81 -4.57 35.48
N GLY A 102 -3.13 -4.63 35.68
CA GLY A 102 -3.94 -3.46 36.04
C GLY A 102 -3.75 -2.98 37.48
N PHE A 103 -3.08 -3.75 38.35
CA PHE A 103 -2.82 -3.40 39.74
C PHE A 103 -1.38 -2.93 39.94
N THR A 104 -1.21 -1.71 40.42
CA THR A 104 0.09 -1.15 40.84
C THR A 104 0.23 -1.32 42.35
N GLY A 105 1.07 -2.25 42.83
CA GLY A 105 1.30 -2.38 44.28
C GLY A 105 1.90 -3.68 44.80
N SER A 106 2.05 -4.72 43.97
CA SER A 106 2.81 -5.91 44.30
C SER A 106 3.42 -6.43 43.01
N GLY A 107 4.71 -6.79 43.01
CA GLY A 107 5.45 -7.07 41.77
C GLY A 107 4.74 -8.05 40.84
N ASN A 108 4.32 -7.61 39.65
CA ASN A 108 3.81 -8.43 38.54
C ASN A 108 2.91 -9.63 38.94
N VAL A 109 1.97 -9.45 39.87
CA VAL A 109 1.22 -10.59 40.46
C VAL A 109 0.26 -11.26 39.47
N CYS A 110 -0.11 -10.58 38.38
CA CYS A 110 -1.07 -11.11 37.41
C CYS A 110 -0.48 -12.10 36.39
N GLY A 111 0.84 -12.28 36.35
CA GLY A 111 1.49 -13.20 35.40
C GLY A 111 1.26 -12.87 33.93
N ALA A 112 1.11 -11.58 33.56
CA ALA A 112 0.91 -11.15 32.18
C ALA A 112 2.06 -11.65 31.28
N ARG A 113 1.71 -12.45 30.26
CA ARG A 113 2.64 -13.03 29.30
C ARG A 113 2.33 -12.56 27.90
N CYS A 114 3.36 -12.07 27.20
CA CYS A 114 3.30 -11.71 25.80
C CYS A 114 3.78 -12.86 24.92
N THR A 115 3.02 -13.18 23.86
CA THR A 115 3.43 -14.09 22.79
C THR A 115 3.37 -13.34 21.47
N ASN A 116 4.50 -13.26 20.77
CA ASN A 116 4.56 -12.64 19.46
C ASN A 116 3.85 -13.51 18.42
N THR A 117 3.15 -12.89 17.47
CA THR A 117 2.49 -13.58 16.36
C THR A 117 2.76 -12.84 15.06
N VAL A 118 2.55 -13.47 13.90
CA VAL A 118 2.81 -12.80 12.62
C VAL A 118 1.80 -11.67 12.41
N GLY A 119 2.29 -10.43 12.43
CA GLY A 119 1.55 -9.19 12.28
C GLY A 119 0.85 -8.67 13.54
N SER A 120 1.09 -9.28 14.71
CA SER A 120 0.47 -8.86 15.97
C SER A 120 1.10 -9.56 17.19
N PHE A 121 0.46 -9.45 18.34
CA PHE A 121 0.81 -10.19 19.55
C PHE A 121 -0.44 -10.65 20.29
N ARG A 122 -0.26 -11.60 21.21
CA ARG A 122 -1.30 -12.04 22.13
C ARG A 122 -0.81 -11.95 23.57
N CYS A 123 -1.64 -11.35 24.43
CA CYS A 123 -1.44 -11.40 25.87
C CYS A 123 -2.21 -12.57 26.49
N SER A 124 -1.66 -13.12 27.55
CA SER A 124 -2.32 -14.12 28.41
C SER A 124 -2.06 -13.77 29.87
N CYS A 125 -3.02 -14.11 30.74
CA CYS A 125 -2.94 -13.83 32.17
C CYS A 125 -2.65 -15.11 32.95
N GLY A 126 -2.03 -14.94 34.12
CA GLY A 126 -1.85 -16.02 35.09
C GLY A 126 -3.18 -16.46 35.71
N ASN A 127 -3.14 -17.53 36.48
CA ASN A 127 -4.32 -18.09 37.13
C ASN A 127 -5.00 -17.07 38.05
N GLY A 128 -6.33 -17.00 37.96
CA GLY A 128 -7.13 -16.06 38.77
C GLY A 128 -7.27 -14.66 38.17
N TYR A 129 -6.66 -14.39 37.02
CA TYR A 129 -6.74 -13.10 36.32
C TYR A 129 -7.40 -13.26 34.95
N SER A 130 -8.09 -12.21 34.51
CA SER A 130 -8.78 -12.16 33.23
C SER A 130 -8.18 -11.10 32.32
N LEU A 131 -8.17 -11.39 31.01
CA LEU A 131 -7.66 -10.46 30.02
C LEU A 131 -8.71 -9.41 29.69
N GLN A 132 -8.37 -8.16 29.95
CA GLN A 132 -9.19 -6.99 29.67
C GLN A 132 -8.55 -6.16 28.54
N ARG A 133 -9.39 -5.73 27.58
CA ARG A 133 -8.99 -4.95 26.40
C ARG A 133 -7.85 -5.57 25.58
N GLY A 134 -7.62 -6.88 25.73
CA GLY A 134 -6.58 -7.63 25.02
C GLY A 134 -5.15 -7.45 25.55
N THR A 135 -4.92 -6.56 26.51
CA THR A 135 -3.55 -6.18 26.94
C THR A 135 -3.36 -6.05 28.44
N VAL A 136 -4.44 -5.91 29.22
CA VAL A 136 -4.37 -5.68 30.66
C VAL A 136 -4.94 -6.88 31.39
N CYS A 137 -4.19 -7.45 32.33
CA CYS A 137 -4.68 -8.51 33.21
C CYS A 137 -5.18 -7.90 34.53
N ILE A 138 -6.43 -8.22 34.88
CA ILE A 138 -7.12 -7.78 36.10
C ILE A 138 -7.75 -8.95 36.86
#